data_AF-A0A7S2S3J4-F1
#
_entry.id   AF-A0A7S2S3J4-F1
#
_cell.length_a   1.000
_cell.length_b   1.000
_cell.length_c   1.000
_cell.angle_alpha   90.00
_cell.angle_beta   90.00
_cell.angle_gamma   90.00
#
_symmetry.space_group_name_H-M   'P 1'
#
loop_
_entity.id
_entity.type
_entity.pdbx_description
1 polymer ?
#
loop_
_entity_poly.entity_id
_entity_poly.type
_entity_poly.pdbx_seq_one_letter_code
_entity_poly.pdbx_strand_id
1 'polypeptide(L)'
;VSRMKYSGLKPNIKTLTALMGACISAKKSELALEVFDKIPTPDGYSISLVFRAYCDTGDYDSAKDTLVREGDGSGKQLSGKQIMSSYKYILQSSLENGRYDVAEEAMGLLLGAGFIPSKKIYRAMQDGLDLLPKKGGRKDKETTNVEDDEKKFDFLLSVLDMLDARKLQFDCNLYAALLFEGSRLGGLRKKIGSFIAERRSETSNVSRKIEVDVGPVDVSNKLEIGWQNLIENYSEYRDRLDDIVLPTIRLRTGERDIRLVLAAEKGVTYKNNRQRSFTGNTNER
;
A
#
# COMPACT_ATOMS: atom_id res chain seq x y z
N VAL A 1 21.75 11.04 -31.00
CA VAL A 1 21.57 12.50 -31.27
C VAL A 1 22.75 13.10 -32.04
N SER A 2 24.00 12.86 -31.63
CA SER A 2 25.19 13.46 -32.25
C SER A 2 25.34 13.17 -33.76
N ARG A 3 25.04 11.94 -34.20
CA ARG A 3 25.02 11.58 -35.63
C ARG A 3 23.94 12.32 -36.44
N MET A 4 22.74 12.54 -35.90
CA MET A 4 21.68 13.29 -36.59
C MET A 4 22.07 14.76 -36.76
N LYS A 5 22.62 15.38 -35.71
CA LYS A 5 23.14 16.75 -35.77
C LYS A 5 24.27 16.87 -36.80
N TYR A 6 25.18 15.89 -36.84
CA TYR A 6 26.27 15.84 -37.82
C TYR A 6 25.75 15.73 -39.27
N SER A 7 24.61 15.08 -39.48
CA SER A 7 23.93 14.99 -40.78
C SER A 7 22.97 16.15 -41.08
N GLY A 8 22.97 17.23 -40.28
CA GLY A 8 22.09 18.39 -40.47
C GLY A 8 20.62 18.17 -40.15
N LEU A 9 20.25 17.01 -39.57
CA LEU A 9 18.87 16.68 -39.21
C LEU A 9 18.56 17.18 -37.81
N LYS A 10 17.63 18.14 -37.69
CA LYS A 10 17.10 18.60 -36.40
C LYS A 10 16.28 17.47 -35.78
N PRO A 11 16.67 16.91 -34.61
CA PRO A 11 15.88 15.89 -33.94
C PRO A 11 14.50 16.45 -33.62
N ASN A 12 13.43 15.81 -34.09
CA ASN A 12 12.08 16.15 -33.69
C ASN A 12 11.72 15.43 -32.38
N ILE A 13 10.69 15.93 -31.68
CA ILE A 13 10.28 15.38 -30.39
C ILE A 13 9.98 13.88 -30.47
N LYS A 14 9.30 13.42 -31.54
CA LYS A 14 8.96 12.01 -31.73
C LYS A 14 10.21 11.12 -31.80
N THR A 15 11.26 11.57 -32.47
CA THR A 15 12.54 10.83 -32.54
C THR A 15 13.23 10.77 -31.19
N LEU A 16 13.24 11.86 -30.43
CA LEU A 16 13.85 11.87 -29.10
C LEU A 16 13.05 11.01 -28.12
N THR A 17 11.71 11.11 -28.12
CA THR A 17 10.85 10.29 -27.26
C THR A 17 10.94 8.80 -27.61
N ALA A 18 11.04 8.44 -28.90
CA ALA A 18 11.28 7.06 -29.31
C ALA A 18 12.66 6.55 -28.82
N LEU A 19 13.69 7.39 -28.89
CA LEU A 19 15.02 7.06 -28.37
C LEU A 19 14.98 6.87 -26.84
N MET A 20 14.26 7.70 -26.10
CA MET A 20 14.07 7.50 -24.64
C MET A 20 13.42 6.15 -24.36
N GLY A 21 12.34 5.80 -25.08
CA GLY A 21 11.65 4.52 -24.92
C GLY A 21 12.56 3.32 -25.20
N ALA A 22 13.41 3.42 -26.22
CA ALA A 22 14.42 2.41 -26.53
C ALA A 22 15.47 2.29 -25.42
N CYS A 23 15.94 3.41 -24.86
CA CYS A 23 16.91 3.42 -23.77
C CYS A 23 16.35 2.77 -22.50
N ILE A 24 15.13 3.13 -22.09
CA ILE A 24 14.42 2.52 -20.94
C ILE A 24 14.24 1.01 -21.16
N SER A 25 13.81 0.60 -22.35
CA SER A 25 13.62 -0.82 -22.68
C SER A 25 14.94 -1.60 -22.64
N ALA A 26 16.05 -0.95 -22.97
CA ALA A 26 17.41 -1.48 -22.88
C ALA A 26 18.06 -1.33 -21.49
N LYS A 27 17.30 -0.93 -20.46
CA LYS A 27 17.79 -0.70 -19.09
C LYS A 27 18.90 0.35 -18.99
N LYS A 28 18.84 1.37 -19.84
CA LYS A 28 19.74 2.53 -19.87
C LYS A 28 18.97 3.79 -19.52
N SER A 29 18.41 3.84 -18.32
CA SER A 29 17.49 4.90 -17.90
C SER A 29 18.21 6.25 -17.75
N GLU A 30 19.47 6.26 -17.35
CA GLU A 30 20.33 7.44 -17.28
C GLU A 30 20.48 8.11 -18.66
N LEU A 31 20.70 7.29 -19.70
CA LEU A 31 20.77 7.81 -21.08
C LEU A 31 19.41 8.36 -21.54
N ALA A 32 18.29 7.79 -21.06
CA ALA A 32 16.97 8.33 -21.35
C ALA A 32 16.78 9.72 -20.71
N LEU A 33 17.29 9.94 -19.50
CA LEU A 33 17.30 11.26 -18.83
C LEU A 33 18.13 12.27 -19.64
N GLU A 34 19.34 11.91 -20.07
CA GLU A 34 20.17 12.80 -20.92
C GLU A 34 19.51 13.16 -22.26
N VAL A 35 18.67 12.27 -22.80
CA VAL A 35 17.91 12.53 -24.02
C VAL A 35 16.73 13.46 -23.73
N PHE A 36 16.09 13.33 -22.57
CA PHE A 36 14.99 14.19 -22.14
C PHE A 36 15.42 15.66 -22.00
N ASP A 37 16.61 15.92 -21.43
CA ASP A 37 17.16 17.28 -21.28
C ASP A 37 17.32 18.03 -22.62
N LYS A 38 17.33 17.29 -23.73
CA LYS A 38 17.43 17.83 -25.10
C LYS A 38 16.05 18.15 -25.70
N ILE A 39 14.95 17.88 -24.99
CA ILE A 39 13.58 18.16 -25.42
C ILE A 39 13.15 19.53 -24.83
N PRO A 40 13.02 20.59 -25.66
CA PRO A 40 12.73 21.94 -25.15
C PRO A 40 11.30 22.10 -24.63
N THR A 41 10.34 21.37 -25.19
CA THR A 41 8.92 21.41 -24.81
C THR A 41 8.38 19.99 -24.71
N PRO A 42 8.57 19.29 -23.57
CA PRO A 42 8.12 17.93 -23.39
C PRO A 42 6.60 17.80 -23.52
N ASP A 43 6.16 16.77 -24.25
CA ASP A 43 4.77 16.34 -24.30
C ASP A 43 4.47 15.31 -23.19
N GLY A 44 3.19 14.98 -23.00
CA GLY A 44 2.79 14.01 -21.98
C GLY A 44 3.43 12.62 -22.14
N TYR A 45 3.81 12.23 -23.36
CA TYR A 45 4.46 10.93 -23.58
C TYR A 45 5.93 10.94 -23.12
N SER A 46 6.70 11.96 -23.50
CA SER A 46 8.07 12.16 -23.01
C SER A 46 8.12 12.33 -21.50
N ILE A 47 7.17 13.05 -20.88
CA ILE A 47 7.05 13.15 -19.42
C ILE A 47 6.76 11.78 -18.77
N SER A 48 5.91 10.95 -19.38
CA SER A 48 5.65 9.60 -18.87
C SER A 48 6.92 8.72 -18.91
N LEU A 49 7.78 8.90 -19.92
CA LEU A 49 9.03 8.16 -20.05
C LEU A 49 10.10 8.67 -19.08
N VAL A 50 10.26 9.98 -18.91
CA VAL A 50 11.24 10.51 -17.94
C VAL A 50 10.85 10.11 -16.52
N PHE A 51 9.57 10.14 -16.18
CA PHE A 51 9.06 9.67 -14.89
C PHE A 51 9.48 8.21 -14.61
N ARG A 52 9.33 7.35 -15.62
CA ARG A 52 9.76 5.95 -15.53
C ARG A 52 11.27 5.84 -15.34
N ALA A 53 12.05 6.63 -16.08
CA ALA A 53 13.50 6.66 -15.96
C ALA A 53 13.96 7.13 -14.57
N TYR A 54 13.31 8.14 -13.98
CA TYR A 54 13.56 8.55 -12.59
C TYR A 54 13.33 7.41 -11.60
N CYS A 55 12.20 6.71 -11.69
CA CYS A 55 11.94 5.55 -10.83
C CYS A 55 12.95 4.41 -11.04
N ASP A 56 13.32 4.13 -12.30
CA ASP A 56 14.28 3.06 -12.63
C ASP A 56 15.71 3.35 -12.13
N THR A 57 16.06 4.63 -11.96
CA THR A 57 17.36 5.08 -11.46
C THR A 57 17.35 5.34 -9.94
N GLY A 58 16.19 5.21 -9.29
CA GLY A 58 16.03 5.49 -7.86
C GLY A 58 15.92 6.98 -7.51
N ASP A 59 15.84 7.87 -8.50
CA ASP A 59 15.59 9.30 -8.31
C ASP A 59 14.10 9.56 -8.05
N TYR A 60 13.64 9.16 -6.87
CA TYR A 60 12.24 9.25 -6.49
C TYR A 60 11.80 10.68 -6.19
N ASP A 61 12.71 11.58 -5.84
CA ASP A 61 12.38 12.98 -5.57
C ASP A 61 11.93 13.67 -6.87
N SER A 62 12.71 13.54 -7.96
CA SER A 62 12.30 14.03 -9.28
C SER A 62 11.00 13.38 -9.78
N ALA A 63 10.78 12.11 -9.45
CA ALA A 63 9.53 11.42 -9.78
C ALA A 63 8.33 12.02 -9.01
N LYS A 64 8.45 12.26 -7.71
CA LYS A 64 7.40 12.87 -6.87
C LYS A 64 7.10 14.30 -7.32
N ASP A 65 8.12 15.11 -7.61
CA ASP A 65 7.95 16.47 -8.13
C ASP A 65 7.16 16.47 -9.45
N THR A 66 7.42 15.49 -10.31
CA THR A 66 6.65 15.30 -11.54
C THR A 66 5.17 14.99 -11.25
N LEU A 67 4.86 14.18 -10.23
CA LEU A 67 3.48 13.86 -9.86
C LEU A 67 2.73 15.06 -9.29
N VAL A 68 3.36 15.85 -8.41
CA VAL A 68 2.78 17.06 -7.82
C VAL A 68 2.46 18.07 -8.93
N ARG A 69 3.44 18.37 -9.80
CA ARG A 69 3.28 19.29 -10.92
C ARG A 69 2.15 18.90 -11.88
N GLU A 70 1.99 17.61 -12.15
CA GLU A 70 0.93 17.10 -13.05
C GLU A 70 -0.43 16.95 -12.35
N GLY A 71 -0.43 16.93 -11.01
CA GLY A 71 -1.62 16.83 -10.15
C GLY A 71 -2.34 18.17 -9.97
N ASP A 72 -1.60 19.26 -9.80
CA ASP A 72 -2.12 20.59 -9.45
C ASP A 72 -2.85 21.31 -10.61
N GLY A 73 -2.91 20.69 -11.79
CA GLY A 73 -3.70 21.14 -12.94
C GLY A 73 -3.07 22.30 -13.73
N SER A 74 -2.11 23.04 -13.16
CA SER A 74 -1.34 24.05 -13.89
C SER A 74 -0.38 23.40 -14.89
N GLY A 75 -0.64 23.56 -16.20
CA GLY A 75 0.27 23.08 -17.25
C GLY A 75 0.29 21.56 -17.45
N LYS A 76 -0.77 20.86 -17.02
CA LYS A 76 -0.93 19.40 -17.11
C LYS A 76 -0.68 18.86 -18.53
N GLN A 77 0.28 17.96 -18.64
CA GLN A 77 0.61 17.23 -19.87
C GLN A 77 0.12 15.78 -19.79
N LEU A 78 0.01 15.21 -18.59
CA LEU A 78 -0.42 13.84 -18.37
C LEU A 78 -1.94 13.72 -18.28
N SER A 79 -2.51 12.75 -18.97
CA SER A 79 -3.89 12.33 -18.73
C SER A 79 -4.05 11.71 -17.34
N GLY A 80 -5.28 11.68 -16.80
CA GLY A 80 -5.54 11.01 -15.51
C GLY A 80 -5.13 9.52 -15.51
N LYS A 81 -5.24 8.84 -16.66
CA LYS A 81 -4.76 7.46 -16.81
C LYS A 81 -3.24 7.35 -16.70
N GLN A 82 -2.50 8.32 -17.24
CA GLN A 82 -1.04 8.37 -17.13
C GLN A 82 -0.63 8.66 -15.69
N ILE A 83 -1.27 9.63 -15.01
CA ILE A 83 -1.02 9.92 -13.59
C ILE A 83 -1.22 8.66 -12.73
N MET A 84 -2.34 7.94 -12.90
CA MET A 84 -2.58 6.68 -12.18
C MET A 84 -1.55 5.58 -12.53
N SER A 85 -1.02 5.59 -13.75
CA SER A 85 0.03 4.65 -14.15
C SER A 85 1.38 5.02 -13.53
N SER A 86 1.66 6.31 -13.36
CA SER A 86 2.83 6.84 -12.66
C SER A 86 2.80 6.48 -11.18
N TYR A 87 1.68 6.71 -10.48
CA TYR A 87 1.51 6.27 -9.09
C TYR A 87 1.69 4.75 -8.94
N LYS A 88 1.11 3.96 -9.85
CA LYS A 88 1.33 2.50 -9.87
C LYS A 88 2.82 2.16 -10.00
N TYR A 89 3.54 2.86 -10.88
CA TYR A 89 4.95 2.56 -11.16
C TYR A 89 5.88 2.92 -10.00
N ILE A 90 5.74 4.12 -9.41
CA ILE A 90 6.57 4.54 -8.28
C ILE A 90 6.31 3.65 -7.05
N LEU A 91 5.05 3.30 -6.77
CA LEU A 91 4.72 2.36 -5.68
C LEU A 91 5.36 1.00 -5.92
N GLN A 92 5.25 0.45 -7.13
CA GLN A 92 5.86 -0.84 -7.45
C GLN A 92 7.39 -0.79 -7.33
N SER A 93 8.02 0.17 -7.99
CA SER A 93 9.48 0.29 -8.07
C SER A 93 10.11 0.59 -6.71
N SER A 94 9.54 1.49 -5.92
CA SER A 94 10.07 1.80 -4.58
C SER A 94 10.00 0.58 -3.64
N LEU A 95 8.88 -0.16 -3.66
CA LEU A 95 8.73 -1.38 -2.87
C LEU A 95 9.68 -2.50 -3.32
N GLU A 96 9.86 -2.69 -4.64
CA GLU A 96 10.83 -3.66 -5.18
C GLU A 96 12.28 -3.34 -4.76
N ASN A 97 12.57 -2.07 -4.44
CA ASN A 97 13.88 -1.61 -3.96
C ASN A 97 13.95 -1.40 -2.44
N GLY A 98 12.92 -1.83 -1.67
CA GLY A 98 12.89 -1.69 -0.21
C GLY A 98 12.78 -0.23 0.28
N ARG A 99 12.37 0.70 -0.58
CA ARG A 99 12.16 2.13 -0.27
C ARG A 99 10.73 2.37 0.21
N TYR A 100 10.43 1.85 1.40
CA TYR A 100 9.10 1.93 2.01
C TYR A 100 8.68 3.38 2.30
N ASP A 101 9.63 4.23 2.71
CA ASP A 101 9.47 5.67 2.89
C ASP A 101 8.86 6.34 1.66
N VAL A 102 9.45 6.08 0.50
CA VAL A 102 9.00 6.63 -0.78
C VAL A 102 7.62 6.09 -1.15
N ALA A 103 7.36 4.81 -0.89
CA ALA A 103 6.08 4.18 -1.19
C ALA A 103 4.94 4.78 -0.34
N GLU A 104 5.19 5.05 0.95
CA GLU A 104 4.25 5.72 1.84
C GLU A 104 3.94 7.14 1.37
N GLU A 105 4.97 7.92 1.05
CA GLU A 105 4.80 9.27 0.50
C GLU A 105 4.00 9.24 -0.80
N ALA A 106 4.31 8.33 -1.73
CA ALA A 106 3.58 8.19 -2.98
C ALA A 106 2.11 7.82 -2.78
N MET A 107 1.80 6.96 -1.81
CA MET A 107 0.43 6.62 -1.43
C MET A 107 -0.28 7.83 -0.80
N GLY A 108 0.40 8.57 0.07
CA GLY A 108 -0.08 9.82 0.66
C GLY A 108 -0.41 10.86 -0.40
N LEU A 109 0.47 11.07 -1.38
CA LEU A 109 0.26 11.98 -2.52
C LEU A 109 -0.94 11.55 -3.38
N LEU A 110 -1.06 10.25 -3.68
CA LEU A 110 -2.20 9.70 -4.43
C LEU A 110 -3.52 10.03 -3.73
N LEU A 111 -3.57 9.80 -2.42
CA LEU A 111 -4.76 10.01 -1.61
C LEU A 111 -5.05 11.50 -1.37
N GLY A 112 -4.03 12.31 -1.12
CA GLY A 112 -4.12 13.76 -0.95
C GLY A 112 -4.60 14.47 -2.21
N ALA A 113 -4.18 13.99 -3.39
CA ALA A 113 -4.70 14.44 -4.69
C ALA A 113 -6.14 14.00 -4.98
N GLY A 114 -6.81 13.32 -4.03
CA GLY A 114 -8.21 12.95 -4.12
C GLY A 114 -8.47 11.59 -4.80
N PHE A 115 -7.45 10.93 -5.36
CA PHE A 115 -7.63 9.67 -6.07
C PHE A 115 -8.01 8.52 -5.13
N ILE A 116 -8.72 7.53 -5.68
CA ILE A 116 -9.03 6.27 -5.00
C ILE A 116 -8.12 5.20 -5.60
N PRO A 117 -7.33 4.48 -4.78
CA PRO A 117 -6.43 3.44 -5.28
C PRO A 117 -7.22 2.35 -6.01
N SER A 118 -6.73 1.99 -7.19
CA SER A 118 -7.36 0.95 -8.01
C SER A 118 -6.85 -0.43 -7.64
N LYS A 119 -7.56 -1.49 -8.06
CA LYS A 119 -7.07 -2.88 -7.96
C LYS A 119 -5.69 -3.09 -8.60
N LYS A 120 -5.32 -2.28 -9.61
CA LYS A 120 -3.98 -2.35 -10.23
C LYS A 120 -2.89 -1.78 -9.32
N ILE A 121 -3.21 -0.80 -8.48
CA ILE A 121 -2.29 -0.24 -7.49
C ILE A 121 -2.09 -1.24 -6.35
N TYR A 122 -3.19 -1.80 -5.82
CA TYR A 122 -3.09 -2.83 -4.79
C TYR A 122 -2.26 -4.04 -5.25
N ARG A 123 -2.47 -4.53 -6.48
CA ARG A 123 -1.63 -5.58 -7.07
C ARG A 123 -0.16 -5.17 -7.20
N ALA A 124 0.11 -3.93 -7.61
CA ALA A 124 1.48 -3.43 -7.73
C ALA A 124 2.22 -3.42 -6.39
N MET A 125 1.53 -3.09 -5.30
CA MET A 125 2.09 -3.19 -3.95
C MET A 125 2.32 -4.64 -3.54
N GLN A 126 1.40 -5.55 -3.84
CA GLN A 126 1.60 -6.99 -3.57
C GLN A 126 2.79 -7.57 -4.33
N ASP A 127 2.94 -7.21 -5.60
CA ASP A 127 4.04 -7.63 -6.46
C ASP A 127 5.37 -7.08 -5.93
N GLY A 128 5.42 -5.78 -5.57
CA GLY A 128 6.64 -5.14 -5.08
C GLY A 128 7.09 -5.59 -3.69
N LEU A 129 6.15 -5.96 -2.82
CA LEU A 129 6.44 -6.52 -1.49
C LEU A 129 6.75 -8.03 -1.49
N ASP A 130 6.59 -8.70 -2.64
CA ASP A 130 6.71 -10.17 -2.80
C ASP A 130 5.85 -10.98 -1.79
N LEU A 131 4.63 -10.49 -1.52
CA LEU A 131 3.73 -11.08 -0.51
C LEU A 131 3.05 -12.38 -0.99
N LEU A 132 2.98 -12.59 -2.31
CA LEU A 132 2.40 -13.78 -2.90
C LEU A 132 3.49 -14.60 -3.60
N PRO A 133 3.54 -15.93 -3.41
CA PRO A 133 4.42 -16.76 -4.20
C PRO A 133 4.06 -16.60 -5.69
N LYS A 134 5.03 -16.17 -6.50
CA LYS A 134 4.90 -16.11 -7.96
C LYS A 134 4.42 -17.49 -8.43
N LYS A 135 3.35 -17.56 -9.23
CA LYS A 135 2.74 -18.83 -9.68
C LYS A 135 3.83 -19.80 -10.19
N GLY A 136 4.01 -20.92 -9.49
CA GLY A 136 4.95 -21.98 -9.88
C GLY A 136 6.37 -21.85 -9.32
N GLY A 137 6.70 -20.78 -8.59
CA GLY A 137 7.96 -20.63 -7.88
C GLY A 137 7.88 -21.27 -6.50
N ARG A 138 8.72 -22.27 -6.24
CA ARG A 138 9.07 -22.64 -4.86
C ARG A 138 9.76 -21.41 -4.28
N LYS A 139 9.19 -20.77 -3.24
CA LYS A 139 9.91 -19.72 -2.52
C LYS A 139 11.14 -20.43 -1.98
N ASP A 140 12.30 -20.17 -2.57
CA ASP A 140 13.54 -20.59 -1.94
C ASP A 140 13.49 -20.01 -0.53
N LYS A 141 13.97 -20.78 0.47
CA LYS A 141 14.21 -20.24 1.81
C LYS A 141 15.36 -19.24 1.70
N GLU A 142 15.16 -18.17 0.94
CA GLU A 142 15.92 -16.96 1.04
C GLU A 142 15.72 -16.51 2.48
N THR A 143 16.84 -16.34 3.16
CA THR A 143 16.90 -16.02 4.57
C THR A 143 16.27 -14.65 4.71
N THR A 144 14.95 -14.60 4.95
CA THR A 144 14.22 -13.34 4.92
C THR A 144 14.79 -12.44 6.01
N ASN A 145 15.25 -11.26 5.63
CA ASN A 145 15.75 -10.28 6.58
C ASN A 145 14.58 -9.88 7.47
N VAL A 146 14.62 -10.23 8.75
CA VAL A 146 13.53 -9.94 9.70
C VAL A 146 13.24 -8.45 9.74
N GLU A 147 14.26 -7.60 9.62
CA GLU A 147 14.09 -6.14 9.58
C GLU A 147 13.31 -5.70 8.32
N ASP A 148 13.57 -6.32 7.17
CA ASP A 148 12.84 -6.04 5.93
C ASP A 148 11.38 -6.51 6.04
N ASP A 149 11.16 -7.70 6.60
CA ASP A 149 9.81 -8.22 6.85
C ASP A 149 9.01 -7.34 7.83
N GLU A 150 9.66 -6.80 8.87
CA GLU A 150 9.05 -5.80 9.77
C GLU A 150 8.66 -4.53 9.01
N LYS A 151 9.55 -4.00 8.16
CA LYS A 151 9.24 -2.83 7.33
C LYS A 151 8.08 -3.06 6.36
N LYS A 152 7.93 -4.28 5.81
CA LYS A 152 6.75 -4.65 5.00
C LYS A 152 5.47 -4.61 5.81
N PHE A 153 5.49 -5.14 7.03
CA PHE A 153 4.34 -5.10 7.93
C PHE A 153 3.97 -3.65 8.27
N ASP A 154 4.96 -2.85 8.66
CA ASP A 154 4.79 -1.46 9.05
C ASP A 154 4.24 -0.63 7.87
N PHE A 155 4.78 -0.80 6.65
CA PHE A 155 4.23 -0.19 5.43
C PHE A 155 2.75 -0.52 5.20
N LEU A 156 2.37 -1.81 5.32
CA LEU A 156 0.97 -2.22 5.14
C LEU A 156 0.05 -1.64 6.21
N LEU A 157 0.58 -1.41 7.42
CA LEU A 157 -0.12 -0.75 8.52
C LEU A 157 -0.32 0.74 8.24
N SER A 158 0.71 1.43 7.75
CA SER A 158 0.61 2.83 7.32
C SER A 158 -0.44 3.00 6.23
N VAL A 159 -0.45 2.10 5.23
CA VAL A 159 -1.48 2.11 4.17
C VAL A 159 -2.88 1.89 4.73
N LEU A 160 -3.04 1.07 5.77
CA LEU A 160 -4.33 0.86 6.44
C LEU A 160 -4.82 2.15 7.12
N ASP A 161 -3.96 2.83 7.88
CA ASP A 161 -4.27 4.11 8.53
C ASP A 161 -4.61 5.21 7.50
N MET A 162 -3.84 5.32 6.42
CA MET A 162 -4.10 6.29 5.35
C MET A 162 -5.46 6.08 4.67
N LEU A 163 -5.88 4.82 4.50
CA LEU A 163 -7.19 4.50 3.92
C LEU A 163 -8.34 4.75 4.88
N ASP A 164 -8.16 4.46 6.18
CA ASP A 164 -9.16 4.75 7.20
C ASP A 164 -9.39 6.25 7.38
N ALA A 165 -8.32 7.07 7.36
CA ALA A 165 -8.41 8.53 7.42
C ALA A 165 -9.32 9.12 6.33
N ARG A 166 -9.42 8.44 5.17
CA ARG A 166 -10.31 8.82 4.06
C ARG A 166 -11.59 7.97 3.97
N LYS A 167 -11.84 7.12 4.96
CA LYS A 167 -12.98 6.19 5.06
C LYS A 167 -13.12 5.28 3.84
N LEU A 168 -11.99 4.89 3.25
CA LEU A 168 -11.90 4.03 2.07
C LEU A 168 -11.91 2.55 2.44
N GLN A 169 -12.23 1.69 1.46
CA GLN A 169 -12.18 0.24 1.63
C GLN A 169 -10.74 -0.26 1.50
N PHE A 170 -10.37 -1.19 2.38
CA PHE A 170 -9.10 -1.90 2.32
C PHE A 170 -9.21 -3.10 1.35
N ASP A 171 -8.15 -3.40 0.59
CA ASP A 171 -8.15 -4.54 -0.33
C ASP A 171 -8.04 -5.86 0.46
N CYS A 172 -8.89 -6.84 0.12
CA CYS A 172 -8.94 -8.12 0.83
C CYS A 172 -7.63 -8.91 0.77
N ASN A 173 -6.87 -8.78 -0.31
CA ASN A 173 -5.63 -9.53 -0.46
C ASN A 173 -4.48 -8.83 0.28
N LEU A 174 -4.47 -7.49 0.32
CA LEU A 174 -3.55 -6.75 1.18
C LEU A 174 -3.84 -6.97 2.65
N TYR A 175 -5.12 -7.03 3.04
CA TYR A 175 -5.53 -7.43 4.39
C TYR A 175 -5.00 -8.79 4.78
N ALA A 176 -5.25 -9.80 3.95
CA ALA A 176 -4.77 -11.16 4.22
C ALA A 176 -3.25 -11.19 4.31
N ALA A 177 -2.55 -10.46 3.43
CA ALA A 177 -1.11 -10.38 3.45
C ALA A 177 -0.56 -9.72 4.72
N LEU A 178 -1.15 -8.61 5.17
CA LEU A 178 -0.81 -7.96 6.45
C LEU A 178 -0.93 -8.95 7.63
N LEU A 179 -2.01 -9.73 7.69
CA LEU A 179 -2.20 -10.71 8.76
C LEU A 179 -1.24 -11.90 8.66
N PHE A 180 -0.98 -12.42 7.45
CA PHE A 180 0.02 -13.48 7.28
C PHE A 180 1.41 -13.00 7.68
N GLU A 181 1.76 -11.76 7.34
CA GLU A 181 3.03 -11.15 7.70
C GLU A 181 3.15 -11.00 9.23
N GLY A 182 2.11 -10.47 9.88
CA GLY A 182 2.06 -10.40 11.35
C GLY A 182 2.17 -11.77 12.01
N SER A 183 1.48 -12.79 11.46
CA SER A 183 1.57 -14.16 11.96
C SER A 183 2.97 -14.77 11.79
N ARG A 184 3.68 -14.43 10.71
CA ARG A 184 5.03 -14.91 10.40
C ARG A 184 6.07 -14.30 11.33
N LEU A 185 5.99 -12.99 11.55
CA LEU A 185 6.86 -12.24 12.46
C LEU A 185 6.63 -12.62 13.93
N GLY A 186 5.39 -12.93 14.31
CA GLY A 186 5.06 -13.25 15.71
C GLY A 186 5.07 -12.01 16.61
N GLY A 187 5.29 -12.23 17.91
CA GLY A 187 5.47 -11.16 18.90
C GLY A 187 4.38 -10.08 18.88
N LEU A 188 4.81 -8.82 18.87
CA LEU A 188 3.92 -7.65 18.82
C LEU A 188 3.12 -7.58 17.51
N ARG A 189 3.73 -7.84 16.36
CA ARG A 189 3.07 -7.72 15.04
C ARG A 189 1.92 -8.73 14.90
N LYS A 190 2.08 -9.95 15.42
CA LYS A 190 0.98 -10.91 15.52
C LYS A 190 -0.15 -10.41 16.43
N LYS A 191 0.19 -9.78 17.56
CA LYS A 191 -0.80 -9.23 18.50
C LYS A 191 -1.59 -8.08 17.86
N ILE A 192 -0.91 -7.17 17.17
CA ILE A 192 -1.54 -6.11 16.36
C ILE A 192 -2.45 -6.73 15.30
N GLY A 193 -1.98 -7.76 14.60
CA GLY A 193 -2.80 -8.52 13.65
C GLY A 193 -4.08 -9.12 14.25
N SER A 194 -4.04 -9.61 15.50
CA SER A 194 -5.24 -10.09 16.21
C SER A 194 -6.23 -8.96 16.44
N PHE A 195 -5.77 -7.79 16.90
CA PHE A 195 -6.64 -6.62 17.12
C PHE A 195 -7.26 -6.10 15.82
N ILE A 196 -6.49 -6.12 14.73
CA ILE A 196 -6.95 -5.81 13.37
C ILE A 196 -8.08 -6.77 12.97
N ALA A 197 -7.88 -8.08 13.14
CA ALA A 197 -8.88 -9.10 12.82
C ALA A 197 -10.18 -8.97 13.64
N GLU A 198 -10.06 -8.66 14.93
CA GLU A 198 -11.19 -8.45 15.83
C GLU A 198 -12.03 -7.22 15.47
N ARG A 199 -11.42 -6.20 14.83
CA ARG A 199 -12.08 -4.94 14.46
C ARG A 199 -12.54 -4.88 13.01
N ARG A 200 -12.60 -6.01 12.31
CA ARG A 200 -13.20 -6.08 10.98
C ARG A 200 -14.70 -5.77 11.06
N SER A 201 -15.13 -4.73 10.33
CA SER A 201 -16.55 -4.49 10.06
C SER A 201 -16.95 -5.12 8.72
N GLU A 202 -17.93 -6.02 8.72
CA GLU A 202 -18.54 -6.48 7.48
C GLU A 202 -19.48 -5.39 6.96
N THR A 203 -19.10 -4.72 5.87
CA THR A 203 -20.03 -3.83 5.17
C THR A 203 -20.97 -4.72 4.34
N SER A 204 -21.94 -5.36 4.99
CA SER A 204 -23.03 -6.02 4.30
C SER A 204 -23.88 -4.98 3.57
N ASN A 205 -24.36 -5.32 2.38
CA ASN A 205 -25.35 -4.50 1.66
C ASN A 205 -26.69 -4.59 2.43
N VAL A 206 -26.83 -3.85 3.52
CA VAL A 206 -28.12 -3.59 4.15
C VAL A 206 -28.23 -2.08 4.32
N SER A 207 -29.22 -1.53 3.65
CA SER A 207 -29.67 -0.14 3.72
C SER A 207 -29.52 0.41 5.13
N ARG A 208 -28.88 1.57 5.26
CA ARG A 208 -28.91 2.37 6.50
C ARG A 208 -30.37 2.59 6.88
N LYS A 209 -30.86 1.85 7.88
CA LYS A 209 -31.90 2.40 8.75
C LYS A 209 -31.18 3.44 9.61
N ILE A 210 -31.62 4.69 9.45
CA ILE A 210 -31.29 5.77 10.37
C ILE A 210 -31.97 5.39 11.68
N GLU A 211 -31.21 4.89 12.64
CA GLU A 211 -31.67 4.85 14.02
C GLU A 211 -31.46 6.24 14.61
N VAL A 212 -32.56 6.82 15.08
CA VAL A 212 -32.58 8.11 15.76
C VAL A 212 -32.05 7.90 17.17
N ASP A 213 -31.01 8.65 17.49
CA ASP A 213 -30.35 8.72 18.78
C ASP A 213 -31.32 9.14 19.89
N VAL A 214 -31.48 8.28 20.90
CA VAL A 214 -32.12 8.62 22.18
C VAL A 214 -31.33 7.97 23.30
N GLY A 215 -30.35 8.70 23.83
CA GLY A 215 -29.71 8.38 25.10
C GLY A 215 -28.53 9.31 25.39
N PRO A 216 -28.30 9.70 26.65
CA PRO A 216 -27.25 10.65 26.98
C PRO A 216 -25.89 10.01 26.65
N VAL A 217 -25.16 10.63 25.73
CA VAL A 217 -23.81 10.24 25.35
C VAL A 217 -22.93 10.40 26.59
N ASP A 218 -22.60 9.28 27.23
CA ASP A 218 -21.44 9.20 28.11
C ASP A 218 -20.24 9.54 27.23
N VAL A 219 -19.72 10.76 27.38
CA VAL A 219 -18.53 11.25 26.68
C VAL A 219 -17.35 10.53 27.32
N SER A 220 -17.23 9.24 27.01
CA SER A 220 -16.07 8.44 27.32
C SER A 220 -14.90 9.11 26.62
N ASN A 221 -14.03 9.78 27.38
CA ASN A 221 -12.79 10.41 26.94
C ASN A 221 -11.78 9.36 26.45
N LYS A 222 -12.19 8.49 25.52
CA LYS A 222 -11.32 7.48 24.94
C LYS A 222 -10.39 8.14 23.94
N LEU A 223 -9.13 7.70 23.95
CA LEU A 223 -8.12 8.21 23.05
C LEU A 223 -8.27 7.52 21.69
N GLU A 224 -8.53 8.28 20.64
CA GLU A 224 -8.49 7.78 19.25
C GLU A 224 -7.04 7.77 18.76
N ILE A 225 -6.53 6.59 18.39
CA ILE A 225 -5.18 6.44 17.83
C ILE A 225 -5.21 5.58 16.57
N GLY A 226 -4.27 5.81 15.66
CA GLY A 226 -4.03 4.94 14.49
C GLY A 226 -3.30 3.64 14.85
N TRP A 227 -3.27 2.70 13.92
CA TRP A 227 -2.56 1.43 14.09
C TRP A 227 -1.04 1.62 14.18
N GLN A 228 -0.48 2.57 13.42
CA GLN A 228 0.95 2.90 13.45
C GLN A 228 1.37 3.45 14.81
N ASN A 229 0.58 4.38 15.36
CA ASN A 229 0.86 4.93 16.68
C ASN A 229 0.79 3.86 17.78
N LEU A 230 -0.14 2.89 17.66
CA LEU A 230 -0.25 1.76 18.58
C LEU A 230 0.98 0.86 18.55
N ILE A 231 1.52 0.54 17.37
CA ILE A 231 2.68 -0.37 17.28
C ILE A 231 3.96 0.31 17.78
N GLU A 232 4.16 1.58 17.46
CA GLU A 232 5.34 2.36 17.88
C GLU A 232 5.37 2.60 19.40
N ASN A 233 4.20 2.86 20.00
CA ASN A 233 4.09 3.25 21.41
C ASN A 233 3.39 2.17 22.26
N TYR A 234 3.50 0.90 21.85
CA TYR A 234 2.73 -0.18 22.47
C TYR A 234 2.96 -0.33 23.98
N SER A 235 4.18 -0.08 24.45
CA SER A 235 4.51 -0.16 25.89
C SER A 235 3.71 0.83 26.74
N GLU A 236 3.33 1.97 26.18
CA GLU A 236 2.55 3.01 26.86
C GLU A 236 1.06 2.66 26.92
N TYR A 237 0.58 1.95 25.89
CA TYR A 237 -0.83 1.61 25.74
C TYR A 237 -1.22 0.25 26.31
N ARG A 238 -0.26 -0.67 26.53
CA ARG A 238 -0.53 -2.07 26.87
C ARG A 238 -1.48 -2.26 28.07
N ASP A 239 -1.40 -1.37 29.06
CA ASP A 239 -2.15 -1.42 30.33
C ASP A 239 -3.45 -0.59 30.28
N ARG A 240 -3.70 0.12 29.16
CA ARG A 240 -4.84 1.03 28.96
C ARG A 240 -5.57 0.78 27.64
N LEU A 241 -5.50 -0.44 27.10
CA LEU A 241 -6.14 -0.79 25.82
C LEU A 241 -7.65 -0.56 25.83
N ASP A 242 -8.31 -0.67 26.99
CA ASP A 242 -9.75 -0.44 27.15
C ASP A 242 -10.15 1.05 27.00
N ASP A 243 -9.19 1.96 27.23
CA ASP A 243 -9.33 3.42 27.09
C ASP A 243 -9.14 3.89 25.65
N ILE A 244 -8.74 3.01 24.73
CA ILE A 244 -8.34 3.37 23.37
C ILE A 244 -9.40 2.95 22.37
N VAL A 245 -9.72 3.87 21.45
CA VAL A 245 -10.52 3.58 20.25
C VAL A 245 -9.58 3.43 19.07
N LEU A 246 -9.55 2.21 18.51
CA LEU A 246 -8.76 1.88 17.33
C LEU A 246 -9.63 1.91 16.07
N PRO A 247 -9.04 2.17 14.89
CA PRO A 247 -9.79 2.34 13.65
C PRO A 247 -10.56 1.08 13.25
N THR A 248 -11.74 1.25 12.66
CA THR A 248 -12.53 0.14 12.13
C THR A 248 -12.06 -0.25 10.74
N ILE A 249 -11.94 -1.54 10.47
CA ILE A 249 -11.46 -1.99 9.15
C ILE A 249 -12.64 -2.22 8.21
N ARG A 250 -12.67 -1.48 7.11
CA ARG A 250 -13.72 -1.55 6.09
C ARG A 250 -13.30 -2.51 4.97
N LEU A 251 -13.80 -3.74 5.03
CA LEU A 251 -13.51 -4.78 4.03
C LEU A 251 -14.75 -5.14 3.23
N ARG A 252 -14.56 -5.30 1.91
CA ARG A 252 -15.54 -5.94 1.02
C ARG A 252 -14.97 -7.28 0.57
N THR A 253 -15.46 -8.35 1.17
CA THR A 253 -15.00 -9.71 0.87
C THR A 253 -15.94 -10.35 -0.14
N GLY A 254 -15.41 -10.72 -1.31
CA GLY A 254 -16.15 -11.56 -2.26
C GLY A 254 -16.06 -13.04 -1.91
N GLU A 255 -16.96 -13.87 -2.44
CA GLU A 255 -16.99 -15.33 -2.21
C GLU A 255 -15.66 -16.04 -2.53
N ARG A 256 -14.90 -15.53 -3.50
CA ARG A 256 -13.61 -16.09 -3.91
C ARG A 256 -12.48 -15.81 -2.92
N ASP A 257 -12.59 -14.74 -2.15
CA ASP A 257 -11.52 -14.24 -1.30
C ASP A 257 -11.76 -14.57 0.19
N ILE A 258 -12.99 -14.94 0.56
CA ILE A 258 -13.37 -15.19 1.96
C ILE A 258 -12.52 -16.29 2.62
N ARG A 259 -12.17 -17.35 1.89
CA ARG A 259 -11.33 -18.43 2.42
C ARG A 259 -9.92 -17.94 2.74
N LEU A 260 -9.37 -17.05 1.92
CA LEU A 260 -8.05 -16.45 2.13
C LEU A 260 -8.05 -15.57 3.38
N VAL A 261 -9.06 -14.71 3.50
CA VAL A 261 -9.25 -13.80 4.64
C VAL A 261 -9.37 -14.58 5.95
N LEU A 262 -10.24 -15.60 6.00
CA LEU A 262 -10.42 -16.43 7.20
C LEU A 262 -9.16 -17.21 7.58
N ALA A 263 -8.40 -17.69 6.59
CA ALA A 263 -7.13 -18.37 6.85
C ALA A 263 -6.11 -17.41 7.48
N ALA A 264 -6.07 -16.15 7.02
CA ALA A 264 -5.18 -15.13 7.54
C ALA A 264 -5.54 -14.73 8.98
N GLU A 265 -6.83 -14.51 9.27
CA GLU A 265 -7.34 -14.21 10.62
C GLU A 265 -7.03 -15.33 11.61
N LYS A 266 -7.21 -16.58 11.19
CA LYS A 266 -6.85 -17.73 12.01
C LYS A 266 -5.34 -17.78 12.34
N GLY A 267 -4.48 -17.28 11.45
CA GLY A 267 -3.03 -17.25 11.68
C GLY A 267 -2.62 -16.32 12.83
N VAL A 268 -3.28 -15.17 12.93
CA VAL A 268 -3.02 -14.16 13.96
C VAL A 268 -3.76 -14.40 15.27
N THR A 269 -4.86 -15.16 15.25
CA THR A 269 -5.64 -15.48 16.44
C THR A 269 -4.82 -16.34 17.43
N TYR A 270 -4.73 -15.91 18.69
CA TYR A 270 -4.19 -16.75 19.75
C TYR A 270 -5.19 -17.87 20.06
N LYS A 271 -4.76 -19.14 19.93
CA LYS A 271 -5.55 -20.24 20.48
C LYS A 271 -5.62 -20.05 21.99
N ASN A 272 -6.76 -19.57 22.48
CA ASN A 272 -7.06 -19.63 23.90
C ASN A 272 -7.09 -21.11 24.30
N ASN A 273 -5.98 -21.61 24.83
CA ASN A 273 -5.96 -22.81 25.64
C ASN A 273 -6.50 -22.44 27.04
N ARG A 274 -7.68 -21.81 27.10
CA ARG A 274 -8.49 -21.87 28.31
C ARG A 274 -9.04 -23.27 28.33
N GLN A 275 -8.39 -24.13 29.11
CA GLN A 275 -8.98 -25.35 29.62
C GLN A 275 -10.44 -25.06 29.95
N ARG A 276 -11.37 -25.77 29.30
CA ARG A 276 -12.66 -26.07 29.93
C ARG A 276 -12.34 -26.96 31.13
N SER A 277 -11.91 -26.35 32.23
CA SER A 277 -11.90 -27.00 33.53
C SER A 277 -13.35 -27.10 33.98
N PHE A 278 -13.85 -28.33 34.01
CA PHE A 278 -14.85 -28.86 34.94
C PHE A 278 -16.01 -27.95 35.34
N THR A 279 -17.19 -28.28 34.83
CA THR A 279 -18.28 -28.67 35.71
C THR A 279 -18.79 -30.02 35.22
N GLY A 280 -18.21 -31.09 35.75
CA GLY A 280 -18.91 -32.36 35.82
C GLY A 280 -20.14 -32.14 36.68
N ASN A 281 -21.33 -32.21 36.07
CA ASN A 281 -22.57 -32.28 36.81
C ASN A 281 -22.90 -33.76 36.96
N THR A 282 -22.27 -34.38 37.95
CA THR A 282 -22.90 -35.49 38.67
C THR A 282 -24.08 -34.90 39.43
N ASN A 283 -25.31 -35.27 39.05
CA ASN A 283 -26.37 -35.36 40.02
C ASN A 283 -27.28 -36.53 39.68
N GLU A 284 -27.23 -37.49 40.59
CA GLU A 284 -28.18 -38.56 40.80
C GLU A 284 -29.60 -37.99 40.92
N ARG A 285 -30.54 -38.67 40.27
CA ARG A 285 -31.74 -39.26 40.89
C ARG A 285 -32.49 -40.12 39.87
#